data_AF-A0AAW7LAF3-F1
#
_entry.id   AF-A0AAW7LAF3-F1
#
_cell.length_a   1.000
_cell.length_b   1.000
_cell.length_c   1.000
_cell.angle_alpha   90.00
_cell.angle_beta   90.00
_cell.angle_gamma   90.00
#
_symmetry.space_group_name_H-M   'P 1'
#
loop_
_entity.id
_entity.type
_entity.pdbx_description
1 polymer ?
#
loop_
_entity_poly.entity_id
_entity_poly.type
_entity_poly.pdbx_seq_one_letter_code
_entity_poly.pdbx_strand_id
1 'polypeptide(L)'
;MAKLLGKLIGTIINIVMIPIVLILAIPVGILKARRAQKSRLLFTSAEQALLGKAQRTINMEENGLLSPDRDLLEVAKCIENARCDYQIIKARERFDSTFYEFVLPRINNCYVIDWDNVNSFFELPSQPQFTETNDFIEETLVQSNTVEETLECSGGMRLEEAEVDILAIVRNDKVIYLNSEADDLFVRDKDGDEKLDGRVVNFVFSGQSEGACIEFFVAFDDSDSYTMFTLQAGMMERLNYVAQAIFKYFAEAGSKNIFSITDRYSTQYIYTFKAYRKSGKYFMVNNAQTQAYLIDNLSIMRDDVDEIKAMFWNKSNVESVFDDDIPF
;
A
#
# COMPACT_ATOMS: atom_id res chain seq x y z
N MET A 1 -51.47 47.52 20.16
CA MET A 1 -51.20 47.26 18.73
C MET A 1 -49.90 46.50 18.45
N ALA A 2 -48.78 46.78 19.16
CA ALA A 2 -47.50 46.07 18.96
C ALA A 2 -47.56 44.53 19.12
N LYS A 3 -48.38 44.02 20.05
CA LYS A 3 -48.53 42.58 20.32
C LYS A 3 -49.23 41.80 19.21
N LEU A 4 -50.10 42.46 18.44
CA LEU A 4 -50.79 41.88 17.28
C LEU A 4 -49.88 41.87 16.05
N LEU A 5 -49.07 42.92 15.87
CA LEU A 5 -48.09 43.02 14.78
C LEU A 5 -47.01 41.94 14.90
N GLY A 6 -46.49 41.71 16.11
CA GLY A 6 -45.49 40.65 16.34
C GLY A 6 -46.02 39.24 16.10
N LYS A 7 -47.30 38.98 16.44
CA LYS A 7 -47.95 37.70 16.10
C LYS A 7 -48.12 37.54 14.60
N LEU A 8 -48.56 38.58 13.89
CA LEU A 8 -48.76 38.54 12.45
C LEU A 8 -47.45 38.26 11.69
N ILE A 9 -46.35 38.91 12.10
CA ILE A 9 -45.02 38.69 11.51
C ILE A 9 -44.53 37.26 11.80
N GLY A 10 -44.73 36.76 13.03
CA GLY A 10 -44.38 35.38 13.38
C GLY A 10 -45.14 34.34 12.55
N THR A 11 -46.44 34.56 12.29
CA THR A 11 -47.22 33.64 11.45
C THR A 11 -46.78 33.68 9.99
N ILE A 12 -46.44 34.86 9.46
CA ILE A 12 -45.96 35.01 8.08
C ILE A 12 -44.60 34.31 7.92
N ILE A 13 -43.68 34.46 8.87
CA ILE A 13 -42.38 33.77 8.83
C ILE A 13 -42.57 32.25 8.86
N ASN A 14 -43.48 31.73 9.69
CA ASN A 14 -43.76 30.29 9.74
C ASN A 14 -44.38 29.77 8.44
N ILE A 15 -45.32 30.52 7.84
CA ILE A 15 -45.96 30.13 6.57
C ILE A 15 -44.96 30.17 5.41
N VAL A 16 -43.99 31.08 5.43
CA VAL A 16 -42.92 31.17 4.41
C VAL A 16 -41.83 30.10 4.63
N MET A 17 -41.53 29.74 5.88
CA MET A 17 -40.54 28.71 6.20
C MET A 17 -40.99 27.29 5.83
N ILE A 18 -42.28 26.97 5.95
CA ILE A 18 -42.83 25.64 5.64
C ILE A 18 -42.54 25.19 4.18
N PRO A 19 -42.84 25.99 3.14
CA PRO A 19 -42.52 25.62 1.76
C PRO A 19 -41.01 25.62 1.49
N ILE A 20 -40.21 26.49 2.13
CA ILE A 20 -38.75 26.50 1.97
C ILE A 20 -38.12 25.21 2.54
N VAL A 21 -38.57 24.77 3.71
CA VAL A 21 -38.10 23.52 4.33
C VAL A 21 -38.56 22.32 3.51
N LEU A 22 -39.78 22.31 2.97
CA LEU A 22 -40.24 21.23 2.08
C LEU A 22 -39.48 21.22 0.74
N ILE A 23 -39.22 22.37 0.13
CA ILE A 23 -38.48 22.48 -1.14
C ILE A 23 -37.00 22.14 -0.98
N LEU A 24 -36.39 22.36 0.19
CA LEU A 24 -34.98 22.00 0.44
C LEU A 24 -34.80 20.58 1.00
N ALA A 25 -35.73 20.08 1.83
CA ALA A 25 -35.61 18.75 2.43
C ALA A 25 -36.04 17.62 1.47
N ILE A 26 -37.02 17.86 0.60
CA ILE A 26 -37.52 16.84 -0.34
C ILE A 26 -36.45 16.46 -1.39
N PRO A 27 -35.69 17.38 -2.02
CA PRO A 27 -34.62 17.02 -2.94
C PRO A 27 -33.51 16.24 -2.25
N VAL A 28 -33.13 16.60 -1.01
CA VAL A 28 -32.08 15.92 -0.26
C VAL A 28 -32.51 14.52 0.18
N GLY A 29 -33.75 14.36 0.65
CA GLY A 29 -34.33 13.06 1.00
C GLY A 29 -34.50 12.15 -0.22
N ILE A 30 -34.99 12.69 -1.35
CA ILE A 30 -35.11 11.95 -2.61
C ILE A 30 -33.74 11.66 -3.24
N LEU A 31 -32.73 12.53 -3.11
CA LEU A 31 -31.37 12.28 -3.56
C LEU A 31 -30.67 11.20 -2.71
N LYS A 32 -30.84 11.21 -1.38
CA LYS A 32 -30.36 10.14 -0.49
C LYS A 32 -31.08 8.82 -0.79
N ALA A 33 -32.40 8.85 -0.98
CA ALA A 33 -33.19 7.67 -1.32
C ALA A 33 -32.86 7.14 -2.73
N ARG A 34 -32.63 8.00 -3.73
CA ARG A 34 -32.19 7.59 -5.07
C ARG A 34 -30.75 7.08 -5.09
N ARG A 35 -29.84 7.62 -4.25
CA ARG A 35 -28.51 7.04 -4.02
C ARG A 35 -28.60 5.66 -3.37
N ALA A 36 -29.48 5.49 -2.37
CA ALA A 36 -29.73 4.21 -1.72
C ALA A 36 -30.45 3.19 -2.63
N GLN A 37 -31.28 3.65 -3.57
CA GLN A 37 -31.98 2.79 -4.52
C GLN A 37 -31.09 2.41 -5.71
N LYS A 38 -30.18 3.28 -6.14
CA LYS A 38 -29.10 2.93 -7.10
C LYS A 38 -28.02 2.05 -6.46
N SER A 39 -27.72 2.19 -5.16
CA SER A 39 -26.82 1.27 -4.45
C SER A 39 -27.42 -0.13 -4.26
N ARG A 40 -28.75 -0.24 -4.15
CA ARG A 40 -29.44 -1.55 -4.13
C ARG A 40 -29.31 -2.37 -5.42
N LEU A 41 -28.98 -1.75 -6.55
CA LEU A 41 -28.72 -2.41 -7.84
C LEU A 41 -27.24 -2.76 -8.04
N LEU A 42 -26.35 -2.20 -7.22
CA LEU A 42 -24.90 -2.37 -7.36
C LEU A 42 -24.34 -3.54 -6.53
N PHE A 43 -25.04 -3.91 -5.45
CA PHE A 43 -24.62 -4.89 -4.46
C PHE A 43 -25.65 -6.01 -4.29
N THR A 44 -25.17 -7.24 -4.13
CA THR A 44 -25.96 -8.42 -3.76
C THR A 44 -26.57 -8.29 -2.36
N SER A 45 -27.51 -9.16 -2.00
CA SER A 45 -28.10 -9.18 -0.65
C SER A 45 -27.06 -9.42 0.44
N ALA A 46 -26.07 -10.27 0.19
CA ALA A 46 -24.98 -10.54 1.13
C ALA A 46 -24.05 -9.32 1.30
N GLU A 47 -23.72 -8.63 0.21
CA GLU A 47 -22.91 -7.40 0.25
C GLU A 47 -23.68 -6.26 0.96
N GLN A 48 -24.99 -6.16 0.75
CA GLN A 48 -25.83 -5.20 1.48
C GLN A 48 -25.87 -5.49 2.99
N ALA A 49 -25.85 -6.76 3.39
CA ALA A 49 -25.77 -7.16 4.80
C ALA A 49 -24.42 -6.77 5.42
N LEU A 50 -23.31 -7.01 4.70
CA LEU A 50 -21.96 -6.59 5.10
C LEU A 50 -21.88 -5.07 5.30
N LEU A 51 -22.35 -4.30 4.33
CA LEU A 51 -22.40 -2.83 4.41
C LEU A 51 -23.30 -2.34 5.56
N GLY A 52 -24.42 -3.03 5.79
CA GLY A 52 -25.31 -2.73 6.90
C GLY A 52 -24.68 -2.99 8.28
N LYS A 53 -23.82 -4.02 8.41
CA LYS A 53 -23.03 -4.26 9.63
C LYS A 53 -22.00 -3.16 9.83
N ALA A 54 -21.21 -2.83 8.79
CA ALA A 54 -20.20 -1.78 8.85
C ALA A 54 -20.80 -0.42 9.25
N GLN A 55 -21.89 0.01 8.59
CA GLN A 55 -22.54 1.28 8.90
C GLN A 55 -23.10 1.32 10.32
N ARG A 56 -23.61 0.21 10.85
CA ARG A 56 -24.06 0.14 12.25
C ARG A 56 -22.92 0.35 13.23
N THR A 57 -21.77 -0.28 12.98
CA THR A 57 -20.57 -0.12 13.82
C THR A 57 -20.04 1.32 13.79
N ILE A 58 -19.98 1.95 12.61
CA ILE A 58 -19.60 3.37 12.47
C ILE A 58 -20.60 4.27 13.19
N ASN A 59 -21.91 4.03 13.02
CA ASN A 59 -22.93 4.82 13.70
C ASN A 59 -22.87 4.67 15.23
N MET A 60 -22.36 3.55 15.77
CA MET A 60 -22.16 3.40 17.22
C MET A 60 -21.08 4.37 17.71
N GLU A 61 -19.96 4.50 16.98
CA GLU A 61 -18.92 5.50 17.24
C GLU A 61 -19.48 6.93 17.18
N GLU A 62 -20.21 7.26 16.11
CA GLU A 62 -20.73 8.61 15.88
C GLU A 62 -21.79 9.06 16.89
N ASN A 63 -22.63 8.14 17.38
CA ASN A 63 -23.70 8.46 18.33
C ASN A 63 -23.19 8.57 19.78
N GLY A 64 -21.95 8.16 20.08
CA GLY A 64 -21.29 8.35 21.38
C GLY A 64 -21.94 7.66 22.59
N LEU A 65 -23.01 6.89 22.38
CA LEU A 65 -23.73 6.16 23.43
C LEU A 65 -23.08 4.82 23.78
N LEU A 66 -22.37 4.21 22.84
CA LEU A 66 -21.66 2.93 22.97
C LEU A 66 -20.38 3.00 22.13
N SER A 67 -19.23 2.61 22.69
CA SER A 67 -18.01 2.44 21.91
C SER A 67 -18.05 1.08 21.20
N PRO A 68 -17.94 1.03 19.86
CA PRO A 68 -17.79 -0.24 19.16
C PRO A 68 -16.44 -0.86 19.52
N ASP A 69 -16.37 -2.19 19.37
CA ASP A 69 -15.09 -2.89 19.40
C ASP A 69 -14.12 -2.28 18.39
N ARG A 70 -12.86 -2.11 18.80
CA ARG A 70 -11.84 -1.39 18.02
C ARG A 70 -11.62 -2.06 16.66
N ASP A 71 -11.53 -3.37 16.64
CA ASP A 71 -11.18 -4.13 15.43
C ASP A 71 -12.39 -4.20 14.50
N LEU A 72 -13.60 -4.33 15.06
CA LEU A 72 -14.83 -4.20 14.29
C LEU A 72 -14.97 -2.81 13.66
N LEU A 73 -14.58 -1.76 14.37
CA LEU A 73 -14.64 -0.38 13.88
C LEU A 73 -13.62 -0.12 12.76
N GLU A 74 -12.39 -0.60 12.91
CA GLU A 74 -11.34 -0.50 11.89
C GLU A 74 -11.81 -1.14 10.57
N VAL A 75 -12.31 -2.38 10.66
CA VAL A 75 -12.82 -3.11 9.49
C VAL A 75 -14.08 -2.45 8.92
N ALA A 76 -14.96 -1.93 9.77
CA ALA A 76 -16.15 -1.21 9.31
C ALA A 76 -15.77 0.05 8.50
N LYS A 77 -14.78 0.83 8.95
CA LYS A 77 -14.27 2.00 8.23
C LYS A 77 -13.65 1.60 6.90
N CYS A 78 -12.87 0.51 6.88
CA CYS A 78 -12.29 -0.03 5.65
C CYS A 78 -13.35 -0.45 4.63
N ILE A 79 -14.39 -1.18 5.08
CA ILE A 79 -15.52 -1.60 4.24
C ILE A 79 -16.24 -0.39 3.66
N GLU A 80 -16.50 0.65 4.46
CA GLU A 80 -17.25 1.83 4.01
C GLU A 80 -16.44 2.71 3.04
N ASN A 81 -15.13 2.83 3.26
CA ASN A 81 -14.21 3.47 2.32
C ASN A 81 -14.17 2.70 0.99
N ALA A 82 -14.03 1.36 1.04
CA ALA A 82 -14.08 0.51 -0.15
C ALA A 82 -15.43 0.61 -0.87
N ARG A 83 -16.56 0.73 -0.14
CA ARG A 83 -17.88 0.94 -0.74
C ARG A 83 -17.91 2.20 -1.60
N CYS A 84 -17.32 3.29 -1.11
CA CYS A 84 -17.25 4.55 -1.83
C CYS A 84 -16.42 4.41 -3.11
N ASP A 85 -15.25 3.80 -3.02
CA ASP A 85 -14.37 3.57 -4.17
C ASP A 85 -15.02 2.66 -5.22
N TYR A 86 -15.62 1.54 -4.79
CA TYR A 86 -16.31 0.59 -5.67
C TYR A 86 -17.44 1.25 -6.46
N GLN A 87 -18.21 2.13 -5.82
CA GLN A 87 -19.28 2.87 -6.51
C GLN A 87 -18.75 3.88 -7.52
N ILE A 88 -17.60 4.50 -7.24
CA ILE A 88 -16.95 5.44 -8.17
C ILE A 88 -16.43 4.70 -9.40
N ILE A 89 -15.76 3.56 -9.20
CA ILE A 89 -15.17 2.74 -10.26
C ILE A 89 -16.28 2.17 -11.17
N LYS A 90 -17.28 1.50 -10.59
CA LYS A 90 -18.39 0.88 -11.34
C LYS A 90 -19.28 1.87 -12.08
N ALA A 91 -19.21 3.17 -11.73
CA ALA A 91 -19.90 4.24 -12.44
C ALA A 91 -19.11 4.83 -13.63
N ARG A 92 -17.79 4.61 -13.68
CA ARG A 92 -16.89 5.17 -14.70
C ARG A 92 -16.49 4.15 -15.76
N GLU A 93 -16.40 2.87 -15.37
CA GLU A 93 -15.84 1.81 -16.21
C GLU A 93 -16.68 0.53 -16.11
N ARG A 94 -16.45 -0.41 -17.05
CA ARG A 94 -17.05 -1.74 -16.99
C ARG A 94 -16.26 -2.56 -15.96
N PHE A 95 -16.78 -2.61 -14.74
CA PHE A 95 -16.15 -3.27 -13.60
C PHE A 95 -16.91 -4.56 -13.25
N ASP A 96 -16.30 -5.70 -13.58
CA ASP A 96 -16.96 -7.02 -13.50
C ASP A 96 -16.76 -7.72 -12.14
N SER A 97 -15.82 -7.27 -11.31
CA SER A 97 -15.59 -7.84 -9.97
C SER A 97 -16.75 -7.56 -9.00
N THR A 98 -17.04 -8.54 -8.16
CA THR A 98 -17.98 -8.39 -7.04
C THR A 98 -17.42 -7.44 -5.98
N PHE A 99 -18.28 -6.91 -5.11
CA PHE A 99 -17.79 -6.05 -4.03
C PHE A 99 -16.96 -6.86 -3.02
N TYR A 100 -17.27 -8.14 -2.82
CA TYR A 100 -16.46 -9.04 -1.98
C TYR A 100 -15.03 -9.18 -2.50
N GLU A 101 -14.85 -9.48 -3.79
CA GLU A 101 -13.52 -9.58 -4.41
C GLU A 101 -12.73 -8.27 -4.30
N PHE A 102 -13.43 -7.14 -4.36
CA PHE A 102 -12.82 -5.82 -4.23
C PHE A 102 -12.44 -5.46 -2.78
N VAL A 103 -13.26 -5.82 -1.80
CA VAL A 103 -13.12 -5.37 -0.41
C VAL A 103 -12.27 -6.32 0.44
N LEU A 104 -12.30 -7.64 0.17
CA LEU A 104 -11.57 -8.63 0.98
C LEU A 104 -10.07 -8.36 1.08
N PRO A 105 -9.34 -8.05 0.00
CA PRO A 105 -7.91 -7.72 0.10
C PRO A 105 -7.66 -6.50 0.99
N ARG A 106 -8.58 -5.52 1.01
CA ARG A 106 -8.46 -4.31 1.85
C ARG A 106 -8.77 -4.60 3.31
N ILE A 107 -9.77 -5.45 3.57
CA ILE A 107 -10.08 -5.92 4.93
C ILE A 107 -8.86 -6.65 5.50
N ASN A 108 -8.24 -7.55 4.74
CA ASN A 108 -7.05 -8.30 5.17
C ASN A 108 -5.85 -7.41 5.53
N ASN A 109 -5.83 -6.16 5.06
CA ASN A 109 -4.81 -5.16 5.39
C ASN A 109 -5.18 -4.25 6.57
N CYS A 110 -6.33 -4.46 7.22
CA CYS A 110 -6.74 -3.70 8.41
C CYS A 110 -5.94 -4.13 9.63
N TYR A 111 -5.69 -3.17 10.52
CA TYR A 111 -5.10 -3.46 11.82
C TYR A 111 -6.15 -4.08 12.76
N VAL A 112 -6.17 -5.42 12.84
CA VAL A 112 -7.11 -6.20 13.64
C VAL A 112 -6.34 -7.15 14.55
N ILE A 113 -6.68 -7.17 15.83
CA ILE A 113 -6.11 -8.08 16.84
C ILE A 113 -6.97 -9.35 16.95
N ASP A 114 -8.29 -9.21 16.97
CA ASP A 114 -9.26 -10.31 17.13
C ASP A 114 -9.98 -10.62 15.81
N TRP A 115 -9.30 -11.39 14.95
CA TRP A 115 -9.85 -11.83 13.67
C TRP A 115 -11.03 -12.79 13.81
N ASP A 116 -11.10 -13.58 14.88
CA ASP A 116 -12.21 -14.50 15.10
C ASP A 116 -13.51 -13.73 15.34
N ASN A 117 -13.44 -12.66 16.16
CA ASN A 117 -14.54 -11.75 16.37
C ASN A 117 -14.92 -10.99 15.08
N VAL A 118 -13.94 -10.49 14.31
CA VAL A 118 -14.19 -9.82 13.02
C VAL A 118 -14.86 -10.77 12.02
N ASN A 119 -14.32 -11.98 11.85
CA ASN A 119 -14.85 -12.96 10.90
C ASN A 119 -16.25 -13.42 11.30
N SER A 120 -16.48 -13.68 12.58
CA SER A 120 -17.79 -14.02 13.11
C SER A 120 -18.79 -12.88 12.95
N PHE A 121 -18.39 -11.64 13.24
CA PHE A 121 -19.28 -10.49 13.18
C PHE A 121 -19.66 -10.13 11.75
N PHE A 122 -18.67 -10.03 10.86
CA PHE A 122 -18.90 -9.65 9.45
C PHE A 122 -19.33 -10.81 8.56
N GLU A 123 -19.28 -12.06 9.03
CA GLU A 123 -19.54 -13.26 8.24
C GLU A 123 -18.68 -13.30 6.96
N LEU A 124 -17.39 -12.97 7.11
CA LEU A 124 -16.46 -12.96 5.99
C LEU A 124 -16.26 -14.41 5.48
N PRO A 125 -16.25 -14.63 4.15
CA PRO A 125 -15.95 -15.94 3.62
C PRO A 125 -14.55 -16.36 4.06
N SER A 126 -14.46 -17.52 4.72
CA SER A 126 -13.20 -18.14 5.06
C SER A 126 -12.41 -18.40 3.78
N GLN A 127 -11.28 -17.73 3.59
CA GLN A 127 -10.29 -18.21 2.61
C GLN A 127 -9.87 -19.63 2.99
N PRO A 128 -9.47 -20.47 2.01
CA PRO A 128 -8.93 -21.79 2.33
C PRO A 128 -7.74 -21.61 3.26
N GLN A 129 -7.96 -21.91 4.54
CA GLN A 129 -6.88 -22.18 5.48
C GLN A 129 -6.17 -23.41 4.91
N PHE A 130 -4.90 -23.27 4.56
CA PHE A 130 -4.09 -24.45 4.25
C PHE A 130 -4.06 -25.30 5.50
N THR A 131 -4.71 -26.45 5.42
CA THR A 131 -4.64 -27.52 6.42
C THR A 131 -3.18 -27.89 6.61
N GLU A 132 -2.67 -27.64 7.81
CA GLU A 132 -1.40 -28.18 8.29
C GLU A 132 -1.37 -29.69 8.04
N THR A 133 -0.47 -30.13 7.18
CA THR A 133 -0.03 -31.52 7.21
C THR A 133 1.09 -31.58 8.23
N ASN A 134 0.72 -32.02 9.42
CA ASN A 134 1.63 -32.45 10.47
C ASN A 134 2.51 -33.57 9.91
N ASP A 135 3.74 -33.25 9.55
CA ASP A 135 4.83 -34.22 9.58
C ASP A 135 5.93 -33.70 10.50
N PHE A 136 6.26 -34.58 11.45
CA PHE A 136 7.20 -34.40 12.54
C PHE A 136 8.56 -33.87 12.07
N ILE A 137 9.03 -32.79 12.70
CA ILE A 137 10.48 -32.57 12.85
C ILE A 137 10.76 -32.32 14.33
N GLU A 138 11.65 -33.17 14.85
CA GLU A 138 12.12 -33.22 16.22
C GLU A 138 12.66 -31.88 16.71
N GLU A 139 12.41 -31.63 18.00
CA GLU A 139 13.07 -30.59 18.79
C GLU A 139 14.58 -30.62 18.57
N THR A 140 15.16 -29.53 18.08
CA THR A 140 16.55 -29.22 18.39
C THR A 140 16.70 -27.75 18.75
N LEU A 141 16.81 -27.57 20.06
CA LEU A 141 17.28 -26.44 20.84
C LEU A 141 18.05 -25.32 20.11
N VAL A 142 17.54 -24.12 20.36
CA VAL A 142 18.20 -22.80 20.39
C VAL A 142 19.73 -22.84 20.45
N GLN A 143 20.38 -22.33 19.39
CA GLN A 143 21.60 -21.53 19.54
C GLN A 143 21.42 -20.22 18.79
N SER A 144 21.29 -19.15 19.58
CA SER A 144 21.50 -17.77 19.20
C SER A 144 22.87 -17.61 18.55
N ASN A 145 22.90 -17.52 17.22
CA ASN A 145 24.04 -16.99 16.48
C ASN A 145 23.54 -15.82 15.64
N THR A 146 24.09 -14.64 15.94
CA THR A 146 23.99 -13.43 15.13
C THR A 146 24.70 -13.73 13.81
N VAL A 147 23.96 -14.24 12.83
CA VAL A 147 24.44 -14.36 11.45
C VAL A 147 24.16 -13.03 10.78
N GLU A 148 25.20 -12.36 10.27
CA GLU A 148 25.02 -11.22 9.38
C GLU A 148 24.25 -11.72 8.15
N GLU A 149 22.95 -11.41 8.09
CA GLU A 149 22.03 -11.76 7.00
C GLU A 149 22.33 -10.96 5.72
N THR A 150 23.54 -11.07 5.18
CA THR A 150 23.82 -10.59 3.83
C THR A 150 23.39 -11.70 2.88
N LEU A 151 22.53 -11.39 1.91
CA LEU A 151 22.08 -12.39 0.95
C LEU A 151 23.30 -12.86 0.14
N GLU A 152 23.62 -14.16 0.13
CA GLU A 152 24.62 -14.73 -0.79
C GLU A 152 24.04 -14.80 -2.21
N CYS A 153 23.74 -13.64 -2.80
CA CYS A 153 23.30 -13.51 -4.18
C CYS A 153 24.10 -12.38 -4.83
N SER A 154 25.15 -12.75 -5.56
CA SER A 154 25.82 -11.85 -6.50
C SER A 154 25.11 -11.89 -7.85
N GLY A 155 25.00 -10.74 -8.52
CA GLY A 155 24.44 -10.63 -9.88
C GLY A 155 23.03 -10.06 -9.94
N GLY A 156 22.45 -10.10 -11.13
CA GLY A 156 21.11 -9.60 -11.43
C GLY A 156 20.00 -10.52 -10.92
N MET A 157 18.85 -9.93 -10.57
CA MET A 157 17.71 -10.67 -10.05
C MET A 157 16.41 -10.26 -10.73
N ARG A 158 16.06 -11.03 -11.76
CA ARG A 158 14.80 -10.92 -12.49
C ARG A 158 13.80 -11.95 -12.01
N LEU A 159 12.58 -11.51 -11.72
CA LEU A 159 11.44 -12.38 -11.47
C LEU A 159 10.78 -12.71 -12.81
N GLU A 160 11.23 -13.76 -13.48
CA GLU A 160 10.81 -14.09 -14.86
C GLU A 160 9.29 -14.17 -15.03
N GLU A 161 8.59 -14.81 -14.08
CA GLU A 161 7.12 -14.93 -14.12
C GLU A 161 6.42 -13.55 -14.04
N ALA A 162 7.00 -12.62 -13.30
CA ALA A 162 6.46 -11.29 -13.14
C ALA A 162 7.07 -10.27 -14.11
N GLU A 163 8.08 -10.63 -14.89
CA GLU A 163 8.79 -9.75 -15.83
C GLU A 163 9.33 -8.46 -15.20
N VAL A 164 9.74 -8.50 -13.92
CA VAL A 164 10.29 -7.35 -13.18
C VAL A 164 11.65 -7.66 -12.58
N ASP A 165 12.43 -6.61 -12.30
CA ASP A 165 13.77 -6.73 -11.73
C ASP A 165 13.81 -6.19 -10.30
N ILE A 166 14.49 -6.92 -9.41
CA ILE A 166 14.75 -6.47 -8.05
C ILE A 166 16.06 -5.70 -8.05
N LEU A 167 16.00 -4.41 -7.69
CA LEU A 167 17.16 -3.53 -7.59
C LEU A 167 17.83 -3.61 -6.22
N ALA A 168 17.05 -3.65 -5.15
CA ALA A 168 17.57 -3.75 -3.80
C ALA A 168 16.59 -4.48 -2.87
N ILE A 169 17.12 -5.13 -1.86
CA ILE A 169 16.35 -5.69 -0.75
C ILE A 169 16.93 -5.15 0.54
N VAL A 170 16.06 -4.60 1.38
CA VAL A 170 16.39 -4.10 2.71
C VAL A 170 15.57 -4.87 3.73
N ARG A 171 16.21 -5.31 4.81
CA ARG A 171 15.52 -5.94 5.94
C ARG A 171 15.95 -5.24 7.22
N ASN A 172 14.97 -4.74 7.99
CA ASN A 172 15.19 -4.04 9.25
C ASN A 172 16.28 -2.95 9.12
N ASP A 173 16.13 -2.08 8.11
CA ASP A 173 17.06 -1.00 7.77
C ASP A 173 18.46 -1.41 7.29
N LYS A 174 18.73 -2.71 7.17
CA LYS A 174 19.98 -3.22 6.60
C LYS A 174 19.79 -3.59 5.13
N VAL A 175 20.64 -3.07 4.25
CA VAL A 175 20.69 -3.53 2.86
C VAL A 175 21.25 -4.95 2.86
N ILE A 176 20.45 -5.91 2.41
CA ILE A 176 20.85 -7.31 2.33
C ILE A 176 21.15 -7.74 0.90
N TYR A 177 20.67 -6.99 -0.10
CA TYR A 177 20.96 -7.20 -1.51
C TYR A 177 20.92 -5.87 -2.28
N LEU A 178 21.87 -5.71 -3.20
CA LEU A 178 21.90 -4.65 -4.19
C LEU A 178 22.28 -5.25 -5.55
N ASN A 179 21.48 -5.00 -6.57
CA ASN A 179 21.68 -5.54 -7.90
C ASN A 179 22.95 -4.92 -8.52
N SER A 180 23.91 -5.77 -8.88
CA SER A 180 25.18 -5.37 -9.50
C SER A 180 25.20 -5.54 -11.02
N GLU A 181 24.21 -6.21 -11.61
CA GLU A 181 24.08 -6.47 -13.05
C GLU A 181 22.76 -5.90 -13.57
N ALA A 182 22.57 -4.59 -13.36
CA ALA A 182 21.37 -3.86 -13.80
C ALA A 182 21.64 -2.94 -15.00
N ASP A 183 22.76 -3.09 -15.70
CA ASP A 183 23.22 -2.14 -16.72
C ASP A 183 22.22 -1.95 -17.87
N ASP A 184 21.52 -3.01 -18.23
CA ASP A 184 20.51 -3.05 -19.28
C ASP A 184 19.22 -2.29 -18.91
N LEU A 185 18.96 -2.07 -17.62
CA LEU A 185 17.79 -1.33 -17.14
C LEU A 185 17.99 0.20 -17.19
N PHE A 186 19.23 0.67 -17.32
CA PHE A 186 19.58 2.09 -17.23
C PHE A 186 20.04 2.65 -18.57
N VAL A 187 19.52 3.84 -18.90
CA VAL A 187 19.91 4.61 -20.07
C VAL A 187 20.75 5.79 -19.63
N ARG A 188 21.90 5.98 -20.28
CA ARG A 188 22.70 7.19 -20.08
C ARG A 188 22.02 8.39 -20.72
N ASP A 189 21.79 9.42 -19.92
CA ASP A 189 21.33 10.69 -20.43
C ASP A 189 22.48 11.53 -21.00
N LYS A 190 22.15 12.74 -21.45
CA LYS A 190 23.10 13.65 -22.11
C LYS A 190 24.22 14.12 -21.18
N ASP A 191 23.98 14.12 -19.88
CA ASP A 191 24.93 14.57 -18.86
C ASP A 191 25.80 13.40 -18.34
N GLY A 192 25.57 12.19 -18.88
CA GLY A 192 26.29 10.98 -18.55
C GLY A 192 25.73 10.27 -17.33
N ASP A 193 24.59 10.73 -16.81
CA ASP A 193 23.91 10.13 -15.67
C ASP A 193 23.09 8.93 -16.12
N GLU A 194 23.17 7.83 -15.38
CA GLU A 194 22.43 6.61 -15.69
C GLU A 194 21.06 6.69 -15.03
N LYS A 195 20.01 6.68 -15.85
CA LYS A 195 18.61 6.79 -15.41
C LYS A 195 17.85 5.54 -15.82
N LEU A 196 17.06 4.99 -14.90
CA LEU A 196 16.20 3.84 -15.18
C LEU A 196 15.17 4.19 -16.27
N ASP A 197 15.04 3.32 -17.28
CA ASP A 197 13.99 3.40 -18.29
C ASP A 197 12.69 2.76 -17.79
N GLY A 198 12.04 3.44 -16.85
CA GLY A 198 10.87 2.92 -16.16
C GLY A 198 10.65 3.57 -14.80
N ARG A 199 10.05 2.83 -13.86
CA ARG A 199 9.76 3.29 -12.49
C ARG A 199 10.08 2.22 -11.47
N VAL A 200 10.47 2.67 -10.28
CA VAL A 200 10.63 1.81 -9.12
C VAL A 200 9.42 1.93 -8.21
N VAL A 201 8.97 0.80 -7.68
CA VAL A 201 8.01 0.70 -6.58
C VAL A 201 8.72 0.03 -5.41
N ASN A 202 8.54 0.58 -4.22
CA ASN A 202 8.98 -0.07 -2.99
C ASN A 202 7.83 -0.92 -2.44
N PHE A 203 8.05 -2.24 -2.40
CA PHE A 203 7.16 -3.22 -1.79
C PHE A 203 7.62 -3.47 -0.36
N VAL A 204 6.83 -2.99 0.60
CA VAL A 204 7.12 -3.14 2.02
C VAL A 204 6.29 -4.30 2.57
N PHE A 205 6.96 -5.32 3.08
CA PHE A 205 6.37 -6.44 3.78
C PHE A 205 6.66 -6.30 5.28
N SER A 206 5.60 -6.18 6.08
CA SER A 206 5.69 -6.04 7.53
C SER A 206 5.22 -7.32 8.20
N GLY A 207 6.14 -8.03 8.85
CA GLY A 207 5.89 -9.23 9.64
C GLY A 207 5.05 -8.90 10.86
N GLN A 208 3.96 -9.65 11.05
CA GLN A 208 2.95 -9.37 12.07
C GLN A 208 3.37 -9.89 13.45
N SER A 209 4.20 -10.92 13.51
CA SER A 209 4.61 -11.60 14.74
C SER A 209 6.02 -11.20 15.15
N GLU A 210 6.95 -11.19 14.21
CA GLU A 210 8.37 -10.90 14.47
C GLU A 210 8.69 -9.41 14.31
N GLY A 211 7.78 -8.62 13.75
CA GLY A 211 7.96 -7.18 13.52
C GLY A 211 9.00 -6.88 12.43
N ALA A 212 9.36 -7.86 11.61
CA ALA A 212 10.32 -7.68 10.52
C ALA A 212 9.77 -6.71 9.48
N CYS A 213 10.59 -5.76 9.03
CA CYS A 213 10.27 -4.88 7.91
C CYS A 213 11.17 -5.24 6.73
N ILE A 214 10.60 -5.68 5.61
CA ILE A 214 11.34 -6.08 4.41
C ILE A 214 10.87 -5.22 3.25
N GLU A 215 11.80 -4.49 2.64
CA GLU A 215 11.55 -3.60 1.52
C GLU A 215 12.20 -4.18 0.26
N PHE A 216 11.40 -4.37 -0.80
CA PHE A 216 11.88 -4.72 -2.12
C PHE A 216 11.72 -3.52 -3.05
N PHE A 217 12.84 -3.04 -3.58
CA PHE A 217 12.86 -1.98 -4.58
C PHE A 217 12.80 -2.63 -5.95
N VAL A 218 11.61 -2.62 -6.56
CA VAL A 218 11.32 -3.36 -7.80
C VAL A 218 11.21 -2.40 -8.97
N ALA A 219 12.00 -2.65 -10.01
CA ALA A 219 11.97 -1.94 -11.27
C ALA A 219 10.93 -2.53 -12.22
N PHE A 220 10.07 -1.64 -12.73
CA PHE A 220 9.16 -1.88 -13.83
C PHE A 220 9.70 -1.15 -15.06
N ASP A 221 9.63 -1.78 -16.22
CA ASP A 221 10.00 -1.15 -17.49
C ASP A 221 9.08 0.04 -17.83
N ASP A 222 9.44 0.84 -18.83
CA ASP A 222 8.66 2.02 -19.24
C ASP A 222 7.25 1.66 -19.72
N SER A 223 7.06 0.52 -20.40
CA SER A 223 5.77 0.10 -20.93
C SER A 223 4.78 -0.25 -19.82
N ASP A 224 5.20 -1.05 -18.85
CA ASP A 224 4.41 -1.44 -17.70
C ASP A 224 4.18 -0.22 -16.79
N SER A 225 5.23 0.58 -16.58
CA SER A 225 5.15 1.85 -15.84
C SER A 225 4.15 2.83 -16.46
N TYR A 226 4.12 2.97 -17.78
CA TYR A 226 3.20 3.84 -18.49
C TYR A 226 1.76 3.36 -18.30
N THR A 227 1.52 2.07 -18.48
CA THR A 227 0.20 1.46 -18.32
C THR A 227 -0.33 1.62 -16.89
N MET A 228 0.50 1.29 -15.90
CA MET A 228 0.12 1.34 -14.50
C MET A 228 -0.03 2.77 -13.96
N PHE A 229 0.93 3.65 -14.24
CA PHE A 229 1.04 4.94 -13.53
C PHE A 229 0.56 6.14 -14.35
N THR A 230 0.54 6.03 -15.69
CA THR A 230 0.02 7.08 -16.56
C THR A 230 -1.42 6.79 -16.96
N LEU A 231 -1.70 5.57 -17.40
CA LEU A 231 -3.07 5.17 -17.78
C LEU A 231 -3.92 4.71 -16.59
N GLN A 232 -3.31 4.45 -15.42
CA GLN A 232 -3.98 3.94 -14.22
C GLN A 232 -4.75 2.64 -14.44
N ALA A 233 -4.34 1.86 -15.44
CA ALA A 233 -4.99 0.61 -15.81
C ALA A 233 -4.34 -0.57 -15.09
N GLY A 234 -5.14 -1.42 -14.43
CA GLY A 234 -4.67 -2.67 -13.82
C GLY A 234 -3.61 -2.54 -12.72
N MET A 235 -3.32 -1.33 -12.24
CA MET A 235 -2.19 -1.07 -11.33
C MET A 235 -2.22 -1.96 -10.08
N MET A 236 -3.35 -2.05 -9.39
CA MET A 236 -3.45 -2.86 -8.17
C MET A 236 -3.33 -4.36 -8.45
N GLU A 237 -3.88 -4.84 -9.57
CA GLU A 237 -3.79 -6.24 -9.98
C GLU A 237 -2.33 -6.60 -10.27
N ARG A 238 -1.63 -5.74 -11.02
CA ARG A 238 -0.23 -5.91 -11.37
C ARG A 238 0.69 -5.86 -10.15
N LEU A 239 0.48 -4.91 -9.23
CA LEU A 239 1.23 -4.84 -7.96
C LEU A 239 1.00 -6.09 -7.11
N ASN A 240 -0.25 -6.54 -6.95
CA ASN A 240 -0.54 -7.75 -6.18
C ASN A 240 0.09 -9.00 -6.81
N TYR A 241 0.07 -9.10 -8.15
CA TYR A 241 0.72 -10.20 -8.86
C TYR A 241 2.23 -10.22 -8.61
N VAL A 242 2.90 -9.06 -8.70
CA VAL A 242 4.33 -8.94 -8.40
C VAL A 242 4.63 -9.27 -6.94
N ALA A 243 3.80 -8.83 -5.99
CA ALA A 243 3.97 -9.16 -4.58
C ALA A 243 3.89 -10.67 -4.32
N GLN A 244 2.96 -11.36 -4.98
CA GLN A 244 2.86 -12.83 -4.93
C GLN A 244 4.08 -13.49 -5.56
N ALA A 245 4.58 -12.99 -6.68
CA ALA A 245 5.78 -13.52 -7.31
C ALA A 245 7.04 -13.35 -6.43
N ILE A 246 7.19 -12.21 -5.76
CA ILE A 246 8.24 -11.98 -4.75
C ILE A 246 8.12 -13.03 -3.64
N PHE A 247 6.92 -13.12 -3.03
CA PHE A 247 6.72 -14.06 -1.93
C PHE A 247 7.01 -15.50 -2.35
N LYS A 248 6.49 -15.93 -3.50
CA LYS A 248 6.75 -17.25 -4.09
C LYS A 248 8.25 -17.50 -4.29
N TYR A 249 8.96 -16.55 -4.91
CA TYR A 249 10.38 -16.68 -5.21
C TYR A 249 11.25 -16.85 -3.95
N PHE A 250 10.95 -16.11 -2.87
CA PHE A 250 11.78 -16.13 -1.66
C PHE A 250 11.28 -17.07 -0.55
N ALA A 251 9.98 -17.35 -0.48
CA ALA A 251 9.39 -18.21 0.54
C ALA A 251 9.34 -19.69 0.09
N GLU A 252 8.93 -20.00 -1.13
CA GLU A 252 8.81 -21.40 -1.58
C GLU A 252 10.17 -22.03 -1.94
N ALA A 253 11.14 -21.22 -2.37
CA ALA A 253 12.43 -21.74 -2.80
C ALA A 253 13.32 -22.22 -1.65
N GLY A 254 12.95 -22.01 -0.38
CA GLY A 254 13.79 -22.30 0.80
C GLY A 254 15.17 -21.63 0.76
N SER A 255 15.38 -20.71 -0.19
CA SER A 255 16.73 -20.45 -0.70
C SER A 255 17.44 -19.31 0.01
N LYS A 256 16.76 -18.40 0.73
CA LYS A 256 17.44 -17.16 1.19
C LYS A 256 16.98 -16.54 2.51
N ASN A 257 16.19 -17.23 3.35
CA ASN A 257 15.77 -16.77 4.70
C ASN A 257 15.27 -15.31 4.78
N ILE A 258 14.73 -14.74 3.70
CA ILE A 258 14.26 -13.35 3.70
C ILE A 258 12.93 -13.23 4.45
N PHE A 259 12.00 -14.13 4.11
CA PHE A 259 10.73 -14.27 4.79
C PHE A 259 10.82 -15.39 5.82
N SER A 260 10.24 -15.15 6.99
CA SER A 260 9.94 -16.20 7.97
C SER A 260 8.80 -17.05 7.41
N ILE A 261 8.97 -18.37 7.42
CA ILE A 261 7.94 -19.33 6.98
C ILE A 261 6.75 -19.40 7.94
N THR A 262 6.92 -18.91 9.17
CA THR A 262 5.88 -18.91 10.21
C THR A 262 5.20 -17.56 10.39
N ASP A 263 5.82 -16.47 9.93
CA ASP A 263 5.24 -15.14 10.09
C ASP A 263 4.25 -14.80 8.95
N ARG A 264 3.27 -13.96 9.27
CA ARG A 264 2.33 -13.39 8.30
C ARG A 264 2.75 -11.98 7.97
N TYR A 265 2.70 -11.60 6.70
CA TYR A 265 3.15 -10.29 6.24
C TYR A 265 1.98 -9.47 5.71
N SER A 266 1.86 -8.23 6.18
CA SER A 266 1.07 -7.22 5.47
C SER A 266 1.93 -6.59 4.37
N THR A 267 1.32 -6.22 3.24
CA THR A 267 2.04 -5.63 2.10
C THR A 267 1.57 -4.20 1.87
N GLN A 268 2.52 -3.27 1.77
CA GLN A 268 2.30 -1.88 1.37
C GLN A 268 3.12 -1.58 0.12
N TYR A 269 2.53 -0.80 -0.80
CA TYR A 269 3.20 -0.33 -2.00
C TYR A 269 3.46 1.17 -1.88
N ILE A 270 4.72 1.57 -2.03
CA ILE A 270 5.11 2.98 -2.12
C ILE A 270 5.50 3.25 -3.57
N TYR A 271 4.64 4.00 -4.26
CA TYR A 271 4.72 4.33 -5.68
C TYR A 271 4.83 5.86 -5.86
N THR A 272 5.44 6.42 -6.89
CA THR A 272 6.30 5.89 -7.96
C THR A 272 7.62 6.65 -7.90
N PHE A 273 8.74 5.96 -8.08
CA PHE A 273 10.06 6.58 -8.02
C PHE A 273 10.73 6.58 -9.40
N LYS A 274 11.34 7.71 -9.75
CA LYS A 274 12.40 7.72 -10.77
C LYS A 274 13.67 7.23 -10.08
N ALA A 275 14.46 6.40 -10.76
CA ALA A 275 15.73 5.91 -10.26
C ALA A 275 16.90 6.36 -11.13
N TYR A 276 17.99 6.70 -10.47
CA TYR A 276 19.27 7.08 -11.05
C TYR A 276 20.35 6.22 -10.41
N ARG A 277 21.41 5.91 -11.17
CA ARG A 277 22.53 5.10 -10.72
C ARG A 277 23.84 5.83 -10.94
N LYS A 278 24.70 5.82 -9.93
CA LYS A 278 26.03 6.43 -10.00
C LYS A 278 26.96 5.83 -8.95
N SER A 279 28.17 5.44 -9.35
CA SER A 279 29.22 4.94 -8.45
C SER A 279 28.74 3.84 -7.49
N GLY A 280 27.95 2.88 -7.98
CA GLY A 280 27.41 1.78 -7.17
C GLY A 280 26.27 2.17 -6.22
N LYS A 281 25.71 3.38 -6.36
CA LYS A 281 24.58 3.87 -5.57
C LYS A 281 23.34 4.03 -6.42
N TYR A 282 22.18 3.74 -5.84
CA TYR A 282 20.87 4.02 -6.41
C TYR A 282 20.23 5.20 -5.69
N PHE A 283 19.90 6.24 -6.44
CA PHE A 283 19.10 7.36 -5.96
C PHE A 283 17.70 7.26 -6.55
N MET A 284 16.70 7.25 -5.69
CA MET A 284 15.30 7.14 -6.06
C MET A 284 14.53 8.34 -5.52
N VAL A 285 13.68 8.95 -6.33
CA VAL A 285 12.87 10.11 -5.89
C VAL A 285 11.50 10.10 -6.54
N ASN A 286 10.47 10.38 -5.73
CA ASN A 286 9.11 10.45 -6.24
C ASN A 286 8.88 11.74 -7.06
N ASN A 287 7.83 11.77 -7.87
CA ASN A 287 7.57 12.93 -8.75
C ASN A 287 7.33 14.24 -7.97
N ALA A 288 6.74 14.15 -6.77
CA ALA A 288 6.50 15.29 -5.91
C ALA A 288 7.76 15.79 -5.18
N GLN A 289 8.86 15.03 -5.25
CA GLN A 289 10.10 15.29 -4.52
C GLN A 289 9.89 15.43 -3.00
N THR A 290 8.96 14.66 -2.45
CA THR A 290 8.64 14.60 -1.02
C THR A 290 9.18 13.35 -0.35
N GLN A 291 9.60 12.36 -1.14
CA GLN A 291 10.22 11.13 -0.67
C GLN A 291 11.37 10.75 -1.59
N ALA A 292 12.47 10.34 -0.98
CA ALA A 292 13.66 9.87 -1.68
C ALA A 292 14.35 8.75 -0.91
N TYR A 293 15.08 7.94 -1.66
CA TYR A 293 15.96 6.91 -1.13
C TYR A 293 17.34 7.05 -1.75
N LEU A 294 18.37 6.85 -0.94
CA LEU A 294 19.73 6.62 -1.41
C LEU A 294 20.19 5.29 -0.86
N ILE A 295 20.49 4.35 -1.74
CA ILE A 295 20.85 2.98 -1.38
C ILE A 295 22.22 2.66 -1.96
N ASP A 296 23.12 2.17 -1.12
CA ASP A 296 24.35 1.52 -1.53
C ASP A 296 24.44 0.12 -0.92
N ASN A 297 25.57 -0.57 -1.12
CA ASN A 297 25.73 -1.95 -0.66
C ASN A 297 25.77 -2.11 0.87
N LEU A 298 25.89 -1.00 1.62
CA LEU A 298 26.05 -1.01 3.08
C LEU A 298 24.87 -0.35 3.79
N SER A 299 24.19 0.60 3.15
CA SER A 299 23.26 1.50 3.82
C SER A 299 22.12 1.98 2.95
N ILE A 300 21.05 2.41 3.62
CA ILE A 300 19.90 3.08 3.04
C ILE A 300 19.62 4.36 3.82
N MET A 301 19.40 5.46 3.10
CA MET A 301 18.89 6.73 3.63
C MET A 301 17.48 7.01 3.13
N ARG A 302 16.67 7.64 3.99
CA ARG A 302 15.26 8.00 3.76
C ARG A 302 15.00 9.45 4.24
N ASP A 303 13.83 9.97 3.90
CA ASP A 303 13.22 11.21 4.41
C ASP A 303 13.78 12.55 3.91
N ASP A 304 15.04 12.91 4.16
CA ASP A 304 15.57 14.22 3.75
C ASP A 304 15.94 14.23 2.26
N VAL A 305 14.96 14.60 1.44
CA VAL A 305 15.09 14.62 -0.02
C VAL A 305 16.20 15.56 -0.50
N ASP A 306 16.39 16.70 0.16
CA ASP A 306 17.37 17.70 -0.29
C ASP A 306 18.79 17.28 0.10
N GLU A 307 18.98 16.73 1.30
CA GLU A 307 20.23 16.11 1.71
C GLU A 307 20.60 14.94 0.78
N ILE A 308 19.66 14.01 0.55
CA ILE A 308 19.88 12.85 -0.32
C ILE A 308 20.29 13.28 -1.74
N LYS A 309 19.57 14.24 -2.33
CA LYS A 309 19.93 14.79 -3.65
C LYS A 309 21.32 15.40 -3.64
N ALA A 310 21.64 16.21 -2.62
CA ALA A 310 22.94 16.83 -2.51
C ALA A 310 24.04 15.76 -2.44
N MET A 311 23.84 14.70 -1.65
CA MET A 311 24.81 13.60 -1.53
C MET A 311 25.00 12.81 -2.83
N PHE A 312 23.94 12.63 -3.62
CA PHE A 312 24.02 11.89 -4.88
C PHE A 312 24.63 12.72 -6.02
N TRP A 313 24.19 13.98 -6.16
CA TRP A 313 24.59 14.84 -7.27
C TRP A 313 25.92 15.55 -7.04
N ASN A 314 26.24 15.94 -5.79
CA ASN A 314 27.52 16.56 -5.51
C ASN A 314 28.63 15.51 -5.63
N LYS A 315 29.54 15.74 -6.58
CA LYS A 315 30.86 15.13 -6.53
C LYS A 315 31.46 15.51 -5.17
N SER A 316 31.60 14.55 -4.27
CA SER A 316 32.61 14.69 -3.23
C SER A 316 33.92 14.92 -3.98
N ASN A 317 34.49 16.12 -3.86
CA ASN A 317 35.86 16.43 -4.26
C ASN A 317 36.80 15.63 -3.35
N VAL A 318 36.83 14.31 -3.52
CA VAL A 318 37.76 13.40 -2.86
C VAL A 318 38.46 12.59 -3.96
N GLU A 319 39.03 13.31 -4.91
CA GLU A 319 40.25 12.91 -5.60
C GLU A 319 41.22 14.08 -5.46
N SER A 320 42.47 13.76 -5.10
CA SER A 320 43.63 14.66 -4.85
C SER A 320 43.83 15.24 -3.44
N VAL A 321 44.08 14.38 -2.45
CA VAL A 321 45.20 14.60 -1.51
C VAL A 321 45.75 13.23 -1.15
N PHE A 322 46.67 12.70 -1.94
CA PHE A 322 47.75 11.76 -1.55
C PHE A 322 48.49 11.37 -2.84
N ASP A 323 49.20 12.34 -3.41
CA ASP A 323 50.44 12.03 -4.09
C ASP A 323 51.41 13.20 -3.86
N ASP A 324 52.70 12.85 -3.79
CA ASP A 324 53.87 13.70 -3.54
C ASP A 324 54.13 14.08 -2.07
N ASP A 325 54.76 13.16 -1.34
CA ASP A 325 56.11 13.40 -0.79
C ASP A 325 56.64 12.15 -0.05
N ILE A 326 57.32 11.28 -0.80
CA ILE A 326 58.34 10.38 -0.22
C ILE A 326 59.68 10.82 -0.80
N PRO A 327 60.56 11.48 -0.03
CA PRO A 327 61.95 11.65 -0.43
C PRO A 327 62.70 10.34 -0.17
N PHE A 328 63.58 10.02 -1.12
CA PHE A 328 64.54 8.91 -1.14
C PHE A 328 65.27 8.65 0.17
#